data_AF-A0A329S7M9-F1
#
_entry.id   AF-A0A329S7M9-F1
#
_cell.length_a   1.000
_cell.length_b   1.000
_cell.length_c   1.000
_cell.angle_alpha   90.00
_cell.angle_beta   90.00
_cell.angle_gamma   90.00
#
_symmetry.space_group_name_H-M   'P 1'
#
loop_
_entity.id
_entity.type
_entity.pdbx_description
1 polymer ?
#
loop_
_entity_poly.entity_id
_entity_poly.type
_entity_poly.pdbx_seq_one_letter_code
_entity_poly.pdbx_strand_id
1 'polypeptide(L)'
;AFVLITLVLMHFIECESTVFFGAQGSVLHGHGHAHGEAIVQEPVITPNGAMTPRPADHPYHDKSLDQSAHDTKLRRKIATLIFEAGVIFHSVIIGLDLGVTTGSEFNTLLAALCFHQFFEGVAIGTSALSSLESKGKLFMVNFAFAITTPVGQVIGIAIRTTYSDSSTTALWVQGILDCVAGGILLYTGLVELLTYNMTTNGQFLSRPTAQRFTLYISLWLGAGLMALIGKWA
;
A
#
# COMPACT_ATOMS: atom_id res chain seq x y z
N ALA A 1 -17.22 5.48 -10.45
CA ALA A 1 -17.50 6.35 -9.29
C ALA A 1 -18.30 5.64 -8.20
N PHE A 2 -19.57 5.25 -8.42
CA PHE A 2 -20.42 4.64 -7.39
C PHE A 2 -19.83 3.38 -6.73
N VAL A 3 -19.34 2.41 -7.51
CA VAL A 3 -18.72 1.18 -6.98
C VAL A 3 -17.51 1.47 -6.08
N LEU A 4 -16.68 2.45 -6.48
CA LEU A 4 -15.48 2.85 -5.75
C LEU A 4 -15.85 3.53 -4.42
N ILE A 5 -16.87 4.40 -4.44
CA ILE A 5 -17.42 5.03 -3.23
C ILE A 5 -17.97 3.97 -2.28
N THR A 6 -18.74 2.99 -2.79
CA THR A 6 -19.30 1.92 -1.94
C THR A 6 -18.23 1.03 -1.33
N LEU A 7 -17.18 0.68 -2.08
CA LEU A 7 -16.06 -0.11 -1.56
C LEU A 7 -15.35 0.63 -0.42
N VAL A 8 -15.09 1.93 -0.60
CA VAL A 8 -14.41 2.74 0.41
C VAL A 8 -15.30 2.99 1.64
N LEU A 9 -16.60 3.19 1.46
CA LEU A 9 -17.54 3.31 2.58
C LEU A 9 -17.64 2.01 3.38
N MET A 10 -17.70 0.86 2.69
CA MET A 10 -17.67 -0.44 3.34
C MET A 10 -16.38 -0.61 4.16
N HIS A 11 -15.25 -0.20 3.59
CA HIS A 11 -13.93 -0.24 4.24
C HIS A 11 -13.88 0.60 5.52
N PHE A 12 -14.44 1.81 5.47
CA PHE A 12 -14.54 2.69 6.63
C PHE A 12 -15.42 2.10 7.72
N ILE A 13 -16.57 1.54 7.35
CA ILE A 13 -17.49 0.86 8.28
C ILE A 13 -16.80 -0.35 8.92
N GLU A 14 -16.08 -1.15 8.15
CA GLU A 14 -15.32 -2.30 8.63
C GLU A 14 -14.22 -1.87 9.63
N CYS A 15 -13.49 -0.79 9.33
CA CYS A 15 -12.45 -0.29 10.21
C CYS A 15 -12.98 0.31 11.53
N GLU A 16 -14.10 1.04 11.52
CA GLU A 16 -14.68 1.57 12.76
C GLU A 16 -15.42 0.48 13.55
N SER A 17 -16.06 -0.48 12.87
CA SER A 17 -16.71 -1.61 13.55
C SER A 17 -15.70 -2.53 14.22
N THR A 18 -14.56 -2.83 13.59
CA THR A 18 -13.47 -3.61 14.21
C THR A 18 -12.91 -2.92 15.46
N VAL A 19 -12.77 -1.60 15.46
CA VAL A 19 -12.34 -0.86 16.66
C VAL A 19 -13.43 -0.83 17.73
N PHE A 20 -14.67 -0.52 17.36
CA PHE A 20 -15.78 -0.41 18.30
C PHE A 20 -16.11 -1.77 18.95
N PHE A 21 -16.27 -2.81 18.15
CA PHE A 21 -16.56 -4.16 18.65
C PHE A 21 -15.32 -4.87 19.20
N GLY A 22 -14.11 -4.57 18.71
CA GLY A 22 -12.87 -5.03 19.33
C GLY A 22 -12.70 -4.46 20.74
N ALA A 23 -13.02 -3.17 20.93
CA ALA A 23 -13.08 -2.56 22.25
C ALA A 23 -14.18 -3.17 23.12
N GLN A 24 -15.40 -3.38 22.60
CA GLN A 24 -16.50 -3.98 23.37
C GLN A 24 -16.35 -5.48 23.66
N GLY A 25 -15.71 -6.26 22.78
CA GLY A 25 -15.40 -7.67 23.01
C GLY A 25 -14.40 -7.86 24.16
N SER A 26 -13.51 -6.89 24.36
CA SER A 26 -12.65 -6.81 25.55
C SER A 26 -13.41 -6.42 26.83
N VAL A 27 -14.60 -5.82 26.73
CA VAL A 27 -15.42 -5.43 27.89
C VAL A 27 -16.47 -6.51 28.21
N LEU A 28 -16.89 -7.32 27.22
CA LEU A 28 -17.87 -8.39 27.38
C LEU A 28 -17.25 -9.73 27.83
N HIS A 29 -15.96 -9.96 27.56
CA HIS A 29 -15.19 -11.00 28.25
C HIS A 29 -14.56 -10.41 29.52
N GLY A 30 -15.26 -10.56 30.64
CA GLY A 30 -14.66 -10.38 31.96
C GLY A 30 -13.44 -11.30 32.12
N HIS A 31 -12.29 -10.68 32.39
CA HIS A 31 -11.02 -11.29 32.82
C HIS A 31 -10.36 -12.27 31.83
N GLY A 32 -9.54 -11.72 30.93
CA GLY A 32 -8.44 -12.43 30.27
C GLY A 32 -7.11 -11.76 30.64
N HIS A 33 -6.26 -12.47 31.35
CA HIS A 33 -4.99 -11.99 31.90
C HIS A 33 -4.08 -11.35 30.85
N ALA A 34 -3.71 -10.10 31.09
CA ALA A 34 -2.49 -9.52 30.54
C ALA A 34 -1.29 -10.20 31.22
N HIS A 35 -0.62 -11.13 30.53
CA HIS A 35 0.76 -11.49 30.88
C HIS A 35 1.72 -10.61 30.09
N GLY A 36 1.77 -9.36 30.52
CA GLY A 36 2.89 -8.45 30.35
C GLY A 36 3.44 -8.07 31.72
N GLU A 37 3.72 -9.05 32.58
CA GLU A 37 4.50 -8.79 33.78
C GLU A 37 5.98 -8.98 33.45
N ALA A 38 6.69 -7.86 33.38
CA ALA A 38 8.08 -7.85 33.82
C ALA A 38 8.07 -8.26 35.31
N ILE A 39 8.19 -9.56 35.57
CA ILE A 39 8.31 -10.06 36.92
C ILE A 39 9.71 -9.72 37.42
N VAL A 40 9.85 -8.57 38.10
CA VAL A 40 10.84 -8.44 39.16
C VAL A 40 10.34 -9.32 40.30
N GLN A 41 10.79 -10.58 40.31
CA GLN A 41 10.41 -11.52 41.36
C GLN A 41 11.24 -11.18 42.61
N GLU A 42 10.64 -10.42 43.53
CA GLU A 42 11.09 -10.45 44.93
C GLU A 42 10.94 -11.90 45.44
N PRO A 43 11.99 -12.50 46.04
CA PRO A 43 11.97 -13.90 46.42
C PRO A 43 11.03 -14.11 47.62
N VAL A 44 9.84 -14.66 47.37
CA VAL A 44 8.95 -15.15 48.43
C VAL A 44 9.46 -16.52 48.88
N ILE A 45 10.01 -16.56 50.10
CA ILE A 45 10.38 -17.78 50.80
C ILE A 45 9.10 -18.45 51.32
N THR A 46 8.76 -19.63 50.79
CA THR A 46 7.76 -20.52 51.38
C THR A 46 8.39 -21.40 52.48
N PRO A 47 7.65 -21.80 53.53
CA PRO A 47 8.24 -22.46 54.71
C PRO A 47 8.75 -23.90 54.47
N ASN A 48 8.53 -24.49 53.29
CA ASN A 48 8.99 -25.82 52.95
C ASN A 48 9.67 -25.74 51.58
N GLY A 49 11.01 -25.78 51.56
CA GLY A 49 11.88 -25.52 50.41
C GLY A 49 11.74 -26.47 49.20
N ALA A 50 10.55 -26.57 48.61
CA ALA A 50 10.33 -27.22 47.34
C ALA A 50 10.36 -26.17 46.22
N MET A 51 11.37 -26.28 45.36
CA MET A 51 11.55 -25.47 44.16
C MET A 51 10.41 -25.76 43.17
N THR A 52 9.66 -24.73 42.76
CA THR A 52 8.66 -24.87 41.69
C THR A 52 9.36 -25.14 40.36
N PRO A 53 8.89 -26.09 39.53
CA PRO A 53 9.44 -26.30 38.20
C PRO A 53 9.19 -25.08 37.33
N ARG A 54 10.24 -24.59 36.66
CA ARG A 54 10.18 -23.59 35.59
C ARG A 54 9.21 -24.11 34.50
N PRO A 55 8.25 -23.32 33.99
CA PRO A 55 7.37 -23.80 32.91
C PRO A 55 8.25 -24.14 31.71
N ALA A 56 8.10 -25.37 31.21
CA ALA A 56 8.91 -25.90 30.13
C ALA A 56 8.75 -25.06 28.86
N ASP A 57 9.89 -24.63 28.29
CA ASP A 57 9.95 -24.03 26.96
C ASP A 57 9.36 -25.01 25.94
N HIS A 58 8.15 -24.73 25.44
CA HIS A 58 7.43 -25.62 24.52
C HIS A 58 7.82 -25.29 23.07
N PRO A 59 8.68 -26.09 22.39
CA PRO A 59 9.30 -25.76 21.10
C PRO A 59 8.32 -25.70 19.91
N TYR A 60 7.06 -26.07 20.12
CA TYR A 60 6.01 -26.01 19.10
C TYR A 60 5.42 -24.61 18.94
N HIS A 61 5.43 -23.79 20.00
CA HIS A 61 4.80 -22.46 19.99
C HIS A 61 5.67 -21.42 19.26
N ASP A 62 6.99 -21.59 19.31
CA ASP A 62 7.97 -20.69 18.67
C ASP A 62 7.95 -20.86 17.14
N LYS A 63 7.93 -22.11 16.66
CA LYS A 63 7.81 -22.42 15.22
C LYS A 63 6.52 -21.87 14.60
N SER A 64 5.38 -21.91 15.29
CA SER A 64 4.13 -21.38 14.75
C SER A 64 4.13 -19.85 14.62
N LEU A 65 4.76 -19.15 15.56
CA LEU A 65 4.87 -17.68 15.53
C LEU A 65 5.83 -17.23 14.43
N ASP A 66 6.99 -17.87 14.32
CA ASP A 66 7.97 -17.60 13.25
C ASP A 66 7.39 -17.88 11.86
N GLN A 67 6.64 -18.98 11.69
CA GLN A 67 5.97 -19.30 10.44
C GLN A 67 4.93 -18.23 10.08
N SER A 68 4.09 -17.81 11.03
CA SER A 68 3.07 -16.77 10.80
C SER A 68 3.69 -15.42 10.42
N ALA A 69 4.77 -15.02 11.07
CA ALA A 69 5.48 -13.77 10.79
C ALA A 69 6.19 -13.81 9.43
N HIS A 70 6.77 -14.97 9.08
CA HIS A 70 7.39 -15.20 7.77
C HIS A 70 6.35 -15.09 6.64
N ASP A 71 5.17 -15.69 6.81
CA ASP A 71 4.09 -15.65 5.83
C ASP A 71 3.55 -14.23 5.63
N THR A 72 3.40 -13.44 6.70
CA THR A 72 3.01 -12.01 6.59
C THR A 72 4.06 -11.18 5.86
N LYS A 73 5.36 -11.39 6.15
CA LYS A 73 6.45 -10.69 5.45
C LYS A 73 6.48 -11.04 3.96
N LEU A 74 6.28 -12.31 3.62
CA LEU A 74 6.24 -12.76 2.23
C LEU A 74 5.06 -12.15 1.47
N ARG A 75 3.85 -12.16 2.06
CA ARG A 75 2.67 -11.53 1.47
C ARG A 75 2.89 -10.05 1.18
N ARG A 76 3.47 -9.30 2.13
CA ARG A 76 3.76 -7.88 1.94
C ARG A 76 4.79 -7.63 0.83
N LYS A 77 5.80 -8.49 0.69
CA LYS A 77 6.75 -8.43 -0.41
C LYS A 77 6.09 -8.69 -1.76
N ILE A 78 5.23 -9.70 -1.86
CA ILE A 78 4.50 -10.03 -3.09
C ILE A 78 3.58 -8.86 -3.47
N ALA A 79 2.84 -8.30 -2.52
CA ALA A 79 2.01 -7.12 -2.72
C ALA A 79 2.81 -5.93 -3.28
N THR A 80 3.95 -5.59 -2.67
CA THR A 80 4.81 -4.52 -3.20
C THR A 80 5.31 -4.81 -4.62
N LEU A 81 5.66 -6.07 -4.94
CA LEU A 81 6.10 -6.42 -6.30
C LEU A 81 4.98 -6.30 -7.33
N ILE A 82 3.75 -6.71 -6.98
CA ILE A 82 2.57 -6.55 -7.84
C ILE A 82 2.28 -5.06 -8.03
N PHE A 83 2.33 -4.27 -6.95
CA PHE A 83 2.19 -2.81 -7.01
C PHE A 83 3.19 -2.19 -7.99
N GLU A 84 4.47 -2.51 -7.81
CA GLU A 84 5.56 -1.97 -8.60
C GLU A 84 5.44 -2.36 -10.08
N ALA A 85 5.11 -3.62 -10.36
CA ALA A 85 4.87 -4.08 -11.73
C ALA A 85 3.70 -3.34 -12.40
N GLY A 86 2.61 -3.10 -11.66
CA GLY A 86 1.46 -2.33 -12.13
C GLY A 86 1.84 -0.89 -12.45
N VAL A 87 2.59 -0.23 -11.58
CA VAL A 87 3.04 1.16 -11.80
C VAL A 87 4.04 1.25 -12.96
N ILE A 88 4.99 0.32 -13.08
CA ILE A 88 5.93 0.28 -14.20
C ILE A 88 5.16 0.19 -15.52
N PHE A 89 4.24 -0.75 -15.61
CA PHE A 89 3.45 -0.94 -16.83
C PHE A 89 2.64 0.31 -17.19
N HIS A 90 1.95 0.91 -16.21
CA HIS A 90 1.21 2.15 -16.41
C HIS A 90 2.11 3.33 -16.83
N SER A 91 3.28 3.44 -16.20
CA SER A 91 4.27 4.50 -16.45
C SER A 91 4.83 4.47 -17.87
N VAL A 92 4.98 3.28 -18.47
CA VAL A 92 5.39 3.17 -19.89
C VAL A 92 4.32 3.75 -20.81
N ILE A 93 3.05 3.44 -20.56
CA ILE A 93 1.93 3.87 -21.41
C ILE A 93 1.78 5.39 -21.34
N ILE A 94 1.77 5.96 -20.14
CA ILE A 94 1.68 7.43 -19.98
C ILE A 94 2.91 8.12 -20.57
N GLY A 95 4.10 7.53 -20.41
CA GLY A 95 5.32 8.05 -21.03
C GLY A 95 5.22 8.10 -22.56
N LEU A 96 4.70 7.03 -23.18
CA LEU A 96 4.46 6.96 -24.62
C LEU A 96 3.46 8.03 -25.07
N ASP A 97 2.35 8.18 -24.36
CA ASP A 97 1.28 9.14 -24.65
C ASP A 97 1.80 10.59 -24.67
N LEU A 98 2.60 10.96 -23.65
CA LEU A 98 3.27 12.26 -23.64
C LEU A 98 4.31 12.39 -24.78
N GLY A 99 4.99 11.31 -25.15
CA GLY A 99 6.00 11.30 -26.22
C GLY A 99 5.42 11.50 -27.63
N VAL A 100 4.17 11.08 -27.87
CA VAL A 100 3.46 11.32 -29.14
C VAL A 100 2.75 12.67 -29.16
N THR A 101 2.38 13.21 -28.00
CA THR A 101 1.67 14.49 -27.88
C THR A 101 2.49 15.68 -28.38
N THR A 102 1.86 16.57 -29.14
CA THR A 102 2.47 17.82 -29.65
C THR A 102 1.56 19.03 -29.41
N GLY A 103 2.11 20.25 -29.52
CA GLY A 103 1.34 21.49 -29.38
C GLY A 103 1.18 21.98 -27.94
N SER A 104 0.09 22.70 -27.66
CA SER A 104 -0.20 23.28 -26.33
C SER A 104 -0.47 22.22 -25.26
N GLU A 105 -1.06 21.09 -25.66
CA GLU A 105 -1.40 19.99 -24.75
C GLU A 105 -0.16 19.39 -24.09
N PHE A 106 0.97 19.32 -24.83
CA PHE A 106 2.22 18.80 -24.29
C PHE A 106 2.65 19.50 -22.98
N ASN A 107 2.55 20.83 -22.93
CA ASN A 107 2.96 21.58 -21.74
C ASN A 107 2.04 21.31 -20.54
N THR A 108 0.74 21.20 -20.80
CA THR A 108 -0.27 20.89 -19.76
C THR A 108 -0.06 19.46 -19.25
N LEU A 109 0.05 18.48 -20.15
CA LEU A 109 0.28 17.07 -19.81
C LEU A 109 1.61 16.87 -19.11
N LEU A 110 2.69 17.53 -19.54
CA LEU A 110 3.98 17.46 -18.89
C LEU A 110 3.92 18.01 -17.46
N ALA A 111 3.23 19.14 -17.25
CA ALA A 111 3.06 19.71 -15.92
C ALA A 111 2.25 18.76 -15.03
N ALA A 112 1.12 18.23 -15.52
CA ALA A 112 0.31 17.27 -14.79
C ALA A 112 1.09 15.98 -14.46
N LEU A 113 1.82 15.44 -15.43
CA LEU A 113 2.64 14.24 -15.27
C LEU A 113 3.75 14.42 -14.24
N CYS A 114 4.42 15.58 -14.18
CA CYS A 114 5.42 15.86 -13.15
C CYS A 114 4.85 15.70 -11.73
N PHE A 115 3.65 16.24 -11.49
CA PHE A 115 2.99 16.12 -10.19
C PHE A 115 2.47 14.70 -9.94
N HIS A 116 1.90 14.06 -10.96
CA HIS A 116 1.43 12.67 -10.88
C HIS A 116 2.56 11.72 -10.49
N GLN A 117 3.68 11.80 -11.23
CA GLN A 117 4.87 10.96 -11.01
C GLN A 117 5.50 11.22 -9.63
N PHE A 118 5.45 12.45 -9.13
CA PHE A 118 5.92 12.76 -7.79
C PHE A 118 5.13 11.98 -6.72
N PHE A 119 3.80 12.02 -6.77
CA PHE A 119 2.97 11.32 -5.80
C PHE A 119 3.04 9.80 -5.93
N GLU A 120 3.11 9.27 -7.16
CA GLU A 120 3.33 7.84 -7.39
C GLU A 120 4.71 7.40 -6.87
N GLY A 121 5.75 8.21 -7.06
CA GLY A 121 7.09 7.93 -6.54
C GLY A 121 7.14 7.88 -5.01
N VAL A 122 6.41 8.78 -4.33
CA VAL A 122 6.25 8.71 -2.86
C VAL A 122 5.54 7.42 -2.44
N ALA A 123 4.49 7.02 -3.16
CA ALA A 123 3.76 5.78 -2.88
C ALA A 123 4.63 4.52 -3.04
N ILE A 124 5.40 4.43 -4.14
CA ILE A 124 6.34 3.32 -4.34
C ILE A 124 7.44 3.34 -3.28
N GLY A 125 8.04 4.50 -3.01
CA GLY A 125 9.13 4.60 -2.02
C GLY A 125 8.70 4.15 -0.63
N THR A 126 7.50 4.54 -0.19
CA THR A 126 6.95 4.14 1.13
C THR A 126 6.53 2.67 1.18
N SER A 127 5.95 2.14 0.11
CA SER A 127 5.62 0.71 -0.01
C SER A 127 6.88 -0.16 -0.01
N ALA A 128 7.89 0.22 -0.80
CA ALA A 128 9.17 -0.48 -0.90
C ALA A 128 9.92 -0.48 0.43
N LEU A 129 9.97 0.67 1.14
CA LEU A 129 10.61 0.77 2.45
C LEU A 129 9.97 -0.16 3.49
N SER A 130 8.67 -0.41 3.35
CA SER A 130 7.92 -1.26 4.27
C SER A 130 8.16 -2.76 4.01
N SER A 131 8.54 -3.16 2.80
CA SER A 131 8.65 -4.57 2.40
C SER A 131 10.08 -5.05 2.10
N LEU A 132 10.99 -4.15 1.74
CA LEU A 132 12.36 -4.46 1.35
C LEU A 132 13.37 -3.96 2.39
N GLU A 133 14.20 -4.88 2.90
CA GLU A 133 15.21 -4.59 3.92
C GLU A 133 16.57 -4.20 3.31
N SER A 134 16.80 -4.50 2.03
CA SER A 134 18.08 -4.25 1.36
C SER A 134 18.08 -2.88 0.67
N LYS A 135 19.04 -2.02 1.04
CA LYS A 135 19.27 -0.72 0.40
C LYS A 135 19.48 -0.84 -1.12
N GLY A 136 20.16 -1.89 -1.57
CA GLY A 136 20.37 -2.13 -3.01
C GLY A 136 19.06 -2.43 -3.75
N LYS A 137 18.17 -3.23 -3.14
CA LYS A 137 16.86 -3.52 -3.71
C LYS A 137 15.97 -2.27 -3.73
N LEU A 138 15.95 -1.50 -2.64
CA LEU A 138 15.24 -0.22 -2.58
C LEU A 138 15.70 0.73 -3.68
N PHE A 139 17.01 0.86 -3.88
CA PHE A 139 17.56 1.69 -4.95
C PHE A 139 17.13 1.17 -6.33
N MET A 140 17.24 -0.14 -6.58
CA MET A 140 16.87 -0.75 -7.86
C MET A 140 15.40 -0.52 -8.22
N VAL A 141 14.48 -0.71 -7.27
CA VAL A 141 13.04 -0.50 -7.46
C VAL A 141 12.72 0.96 -7.81
N ASN A 142 13.25 1.90 -7.03
CA ASN A 142 13.03 3.33 -7.29
C ASN A 142 13.69 3.79 -8.59
N PHE A 143 14.85 3.23 -8.92
CA PHE A 143 15.53 3.50 -10.18
C PHE A 143 14.75 2.96 -11.38
N ALA A 144 14.23 1.73 -11.28
CA ALA A 144 13.39 1.14 -12.31
C ALA A 144 12.16 2.02 -12.59
N PHE A 145 11.45 2.46 -11.56
CA PHE A 145 10.36 3.42 -11.68
C PHE A 145 10.81 4.72 -12.38
N ALA A 146 11.91 5.32 -11.93
CA ALA A 146 12.39 6.60 -12.45
C ALA A 146 12.76 6.57 -13.94
N ILE A 147 13.30 5.46 -14.45
CA ILE A 147 13.67 5.34 -15.87
C ILE A 147 12.49 4.95 -16.77
N THR A 148 11.44 4.36 -16.22
CA THR A 148 10.35 3.76 -16.99
C THR A 148 9.59 4.80 -17.81
N THR A 149 9.19 5.92 -17.20
CA THR A 149 8.47 7.00 -17.91
C THR A 149 9.32 7.65 -19.01
N PRO A 150 10.60 8.02 -18.78
CA PRO A 150 11.50 8.47 -19.86
C PRO A 150 11.67 7.47 -21.00
N VAL A 151 11.75 6.17 -20.70
CA VAL A 151 11.82 5.13 -21.75
C VAL A 151 10.54 5.14 -22.60
N GLY A 152 9.37 5.23 -21.97
CA GLY A 152 8.09 5.41 -22.67
C GLY A 152 8.08 6.64 -23.58
N GLN A 153 8.56 7.79 -23.08
CA GLN A 153 8.66 9.04 -23.85
C GLN A 153 9.55 8.90 -25.08
N VAL A 154 10.73 8.27 -24.92
CA VAL A 154 11.64 8.03 -26.05
C VAL A 154 10.98 7.15 -27.11
N ILE A 155 10.26 6.09 -26.69
CA ILE A 155 9.50 5.24 -27.61
C ILE A 155 8.42 6.04 -28.32
N GLY A 156 7.63 6.84 -27.60
CA GLY A 156 6.60 7.71 -28.16
C GLY A 156 7.15 8.66 -29.22
N ILE A 157 8.26 9.35 -28.90
CA ILE A 157 8.94 10.25 -29.84
C ILE A 157 9.43 9.50 -31.08
N ALA A 158 9.94 8.28 -30.92
CA ALA A 158 10.45 7.48 -32.03
C ALA A 158 9.36 7.04 -33.00
N ILE A 159 8.16 6.71 -32.49
CA ILE A 159 7.05 6.20 -33.32
C ILE A 159 6.10 7.31 -33.79
N ARG A 160 6.17 8.53 -33.25
CA ARG A 160 5.19 9.62 -33.47
C ARG A 160 4.90 9.99 -34.94
N THR A 161 5.81 9.67 -35.87
CA THR A 161 5.61 9.97 -37.30
C THR A 161 4.80 8.88 -38.03
N THR A 162 4.72 7.69 -37.43
CA THR A 162 4.03 6.51 -37.97
C THR A 162 2.83 6.07 -37.14
N TYR A 163 2.84 6.42 -35.86
CA TYR A 163 1.75 6.23 -34.93
C TYR A 163 0.72 7.35 -35.13
N SER A 164 -0.55 6.96 -35.26
CA SER A 164 -1.65 7.91 -35.24
C SER A 164 -2.47 7.63 -33.98
N ASP A 165 -2.36 8.56 -33.05
CA ASP A 165 -3.03 8.56 -31.75
C ASP A 165 -4.56 8.63 -31.91
N SER A 166 -5.04 8.98 -33.11
CA SER A 166 -6.45 9.01 -33.50
C SER A 166 -6.95 7.72 -34.17
N SER A 167 -6.06 6.74 -34.41
CA SER A 167 -6.43 5.46 -35.02
C SER A 167 -7.27 4.61 -34.07
N THR A 168 -8.37 4.03 -34.57
CA THR A 168 -9.26 3.18 -33.76
C THR A 168 -8.51 2.03 -33.09
N THR A 169 -7.53 1.41 -33.78
CA THR A 169 -6.71 0.32 -33.19
C THR A 169 -5.84 0.82 -32.05
N ALA A 170 -5.26 2.02 -32.17
CA ALA A 170 -4.44 2.63 -31.13
C ALA A 170 -5.27 2.89 -29.86
N LEU A 171 -6.45 3.50 -30.01
CA LEU A 171 -7.37 3.74 -28.89
C LEU A 171 -7.81 2.44 -28.19
N TRP A 172 -8.11 1.37 -28.95
CA TRP A 172 -8.50 0.09 -28.36
C TRP A 172 -7.36 -0.54 -27.55
N VAL A 173 -6.15 -0.54 -28.10
CA VAL A 173 -4.98 -1.11 -27.40
C VAL A 173 -4.68 -0.29 -26.15
N GLN A 174 -4.58 1.03 -26.27
CA GLN A 174 -4.34 1.93 -25.14
C GLN A 174 -5.41 1.75 -24.05
N GLY A 175 -6.69 1.79 -24.42
CA GLY A 175 -7.80 1.62 -23.47
C GLY A 175 -7.78 0.28 -22.73
N ILE A 176 -7.45 -0.83 -23.40
CA ILE A 176 -7.34 -2.14 -22.75
C ILE A 176 -6.18 -2.15 -21.77
N LEU A 177 -5.00 -1.68 -22.18
CA LEU A 177 -3.81 -1.67 -21.33
C LEU A 177 -4.02 -0.76 -20.11
N ASP A 178 -4.66 0.41 -20.28
CA ASP A 178 -4.99 1.33 -19.20
C ASP A 178 -6.03 0.75 -18.23
N CYS A 179 -7.03 0.02 -18.72
CA CYS A 179 -8.01 -0.65 -17.86
C CYS A 179 -7.37 -1.76 -17.02
N VAL A 180 -6.45 -2.54 -17.61
CA VAL A 180 -5.69 -3.57 -16.88
C VAL A 180 -4.77 -2.93 -15.84
N ALA A 181 -4.01 -1.91 -16.22
CA ALA A 181 -3.15 -1.16 -15.33
C ALA A 181 -3.94 -0.54 -14.17
N GLY A 182 -5.01 0.19 -14.48
CA GLY A 182 -5.89 0.81 -13.50
C GLY A 182 -6.56 -0.20 -12.57
N GLY A 183 -6.95 -1.37 -13.07
CA GLY A 183 -7.49 -2.45 -12.24
C GLY A 183 -6.49 -2.98 -11.22
N ILE A 184 -5.24 -3.23 -11.64
CA ILE A 184 -4.16 -3.68 -10.75
C ILE A 184 -3.85 -2.62 -9.70
N LEU A 185 -3.72 -1.35 -10.11
CA LEU A 185 -3.44 -0.24 -9.19
C LEU A 185 -4.58 -0.01 -8.20
N LEU A 186 -5.83 -0.16 -8.63
CA LEU A 186 -7.00 -0.06 -7.75
C LEU A 186 -7.05 -1.21 -6.74
N TYR A 187 -6.80 -2.45 -7.17
CA TYR A 187 -6.71 -3.61 -6.27
C TYR A 187 -5.59 -3.40 -5.24
N THR A 188 -4.41 -3.03 -5.70
CA THR A 188 -3.25 -2.85 -4.82
C THR A 188 -3.45 -1.67 -3.86
N GLY A 189 -4.03 -0.57 -4.34
CA GLY A 189 -4.34 0.61 -3.52
C GLY A 189 -5.40 0.34 -2.45
N LEU A 190 -6.52 -0.30 -2.81
CA LEU A 190 -7.62 -0.56 -1.88
C LEU A 190 -7.34 -1.78 -0.99
N VAL A 191 -6.98 -2.91 -1.57
CA VAL A 191 -6.89 -4.18 -0.85
C VAL A 191 -5.55 -4.34 -0.16
N GLU A 192 -4.45 -4.01 -0.83
CA GLU A 192 -3.12 -4.29 -0.26
C GLU A 192 -2.58 -3.14 0.59
N LEU A 193 -2.84 -1.88 0.21
CA LEU A 193 -2.38 -0.71 0.95
C LEU A 193 -3.42 -0.23 1.97
N LEU A 194 -4.65 0.05 1.56
CA LEU A 194 -5.65 0.64 2.46
C LEU A 194 -6.13 -0.36 3.53
N THR A 195 -6.53 -1.57 3.15
CA THR A 195 -6.96 -2.60 4.11
C THR A 195 -5.88 -3.01 5.09
N TYR A 196 -4.65 -3.20 4.61
CA TYR A 196 -3.56 -3.56 5.48
C TYR A 196 -3.25 -2.43 6.49
N ASN A 197 -3.09 -1.19 6.02
CA ASN A 197 -2.66 -0.09 6.88
C ASN A 197 -3.74 0.44 7.82
N MET A 198 -5.01 0.40 7.43
CA MET A 198 -6.10 0.96 8.23
C MET A 198 -6.88 -0.12 9.01
N THR A 199 -7.17 -1.28 8.39
CA THR A 199 -8.08 -2.27 9.00
C THR A 199 -7.35 -3.42 9.68
N THR A 200 -6.19 -3.84 9.17
CA THR A 200 -5.49 -5.03 9.67
C THR A 200 -4.34 -4.68 10.62
N ASN A 201 -3.77 -3.49 10.49
CA ASN A 201 -2.62 -3.08 11.31
C ASN A 201 -3.03 -2.73 12.74
N GLY A 202 -2.73 -3.62 13.68
CA GLY A 202 -3.01 -3.42 15.11
C GLY A 202 -2.41 -2.13 15.69
N GLN A 203 -1.28 -1.65 15.16
CA GLN A 203 -0.68 -0.37 15.59
C GLN A 203 -1.47 0.85 15.12
N PHE A 204 -2.25 0.73 14.03
CA PHE A 204 -3.15 1.77 13.59
C PHE A 204 -4.44 1.76 14.41
N LEU A 205 -5.00 0.57 14.65
CA LEU A 205 -6.23 0.39 15.43
C LEU A 205 -6.07 0.82 16.89
N SER A 206 -4.87 0.69 17.47
CA SER A 206 -4.58 1.12 18.83
C SER A 206 -4.39 2.64 18.99
N ARG A 207 -4.44 3.42 17.90
CA ARG A 207 -4.26 4.88 17.94
C ARG A 207 -5.50 5.60 18.45
N PRO A 208 -5.34 6.78 19.09
CA PRO A 208 -6.47 7.62 19.47
C PRO A 208 -7.34 7.97 18.25
N THR A 209 -8.66 8.07 18.45
CA THR A 209 -9.64 8.37 17.40
C THR A 209 -9.28 9.63 16.60
N ALA A 210 -8.78 10.67 17.28
CA ALA A 210 -8.35 11.91 16.63
C ALA A 210 -7.23 11.66 15.60
N GLN A 211 -6.24 10.83 15.93
CA GLN A 211 -5.13 10.51 15.02
C GLN A 211 -5.59 9.65 13.84
N ARG A 212 -6.53 8.72 14.05
CA ARG A 212 -7.16 7.93 12.97
C ARG A 212 -7.91 8.83 11.98
N PHE A 213 -8.67 9.80 12.49
CA PHE A 213 -9.40 10.75 11.64
C PHE A 213 -8.46 11.66 10.83
N THR A 214 -7.35 12.11 11.41
CA THR A 214 -6.31 12.85 10.66
C THR A 214 -5.73 12.01 9.51
N LEU A 215 -5.51 10.71 9.73
CA LEU A 215 -5.00 9.80 8.70
C LEU A 215 -6.03 9.58 7.57
N TYR A 216 -7.31 9.45 7.90
CA TYR A 216 -8.37 9.41 6.89
C TYR A 216 -8.47 10.71 6.08
N ILE A 217 -8.44 11.87 6.73
CA ILE A 217 -8.42 13.16 6.03
C ILE A 217 -7.23 13.24 5.08
N SER A 218 -6.04 12.83 5.55
CA SER A 218 -4.81 12.85 4.73
C SER A 218 -4.93 11.95 3.51
N LEU A 219 -5.50 10.75 3.67
CA LEU A 219 -5.79 9.83 2.56
C LEU A 219 -6.74 10.47 1.53
N TRP A 220 -7.86 11.05 1.98
CA TRP A 220 -8.84 11.68 1.11
C TRP A 220 -8.30 12.94 0.42
N LEU A 221 -7.47 13.72 1.09
CA LEU A 221 -6.77 14.85 0.49
C LEU A 221 -5.82 14.40 -0.61
N GLY A 222 -5.06 13.32 -0.38
CA GLY A 222 -4.19 12.74 -1.41
C GLY A 222 -4.98 12.25 -2.62
N ALA A 223 -6.05 11.49 -2.41
CA ALA A 223 -6.93 11.03 -3.48
C ALA A 223 -7.58 12.20 -4.26
N GLY A 224 -8.03 13.24 -3.54
CA GLY A 224 -8.59 14.44 -4.14
C GLY A 224 -7.57 15.23 -4.96
N LEU A 225 -6.32 15.31 -4.49
CA LEU A 225 -5.23 15.97 -5.23
C LEU A 225 -4.88 15.21 -6.51
N MET A 226 -4.79 13.88 -6.47
CA MET A 226 -4.56 13.07 -7.66
C MET A 226 -5.71 13.17 -8.66
N ALA A 227 -6.97 13.19 -8.19
CA ALA A 227 -8.12 13.41 -9.05
C ALA A 227 -8.12 14.82 -9.68
N LEU A 228 -7.64 15.82 -8.95
CA LEU A 228 -7.52 17.19 -9.45
C LEU A 228 -6.43 17.28 -10.54
N ILE A 229 -5.27 16.64 -10.34
CA ILE A 229 -4.22 16.53 -11.37
C ILE A 229 -4.77 15.85 -12.63
N GLY A 230 -5.51 14.74 -12.46
CA GLY A 230 -6.14 14.02 -13.56
C GLY A 230 -7.22 14.79 -14.32
N LYS A 231 -7.67 15.95 -13.83
CA LYS A 231 -8.56 16.85 -14.61
C LYS A 231 -7.79 17.61 -15.69
N TRP A 232 -6.50 17.85 -15.47
CA TRP A 232 -5.62 18.58 -16.39
C TRP A 232 -4.69 17.67 -17.19
N ALA A 233 -4.59 16.40 -16.79
CA ALA A 233 -3.98 15.33 -17.59
C ALA A 233 -4.98 14.78 -18.61
#